data_AF-A0A536W0S7-F1
#
_entry.id   AF-A0A536W0S7-F1
#
_cell.length_a   1.000
_cell.length_b   1.000
_cell.length_c   1.000
_cell.angle_alpha   90.00
_cell.angle_beta   90.00
_cell.angle_gamma   90.00
#
_symmetry.space_group_name_H-M   'P 1'
#
loop_
_entity.id
_entity.type
_entity.pdbx_description
1 polymer ?
#
loop_
_entity_poly.entity_id
_entity_poly.type
_entity_poly.pdbx_seq_one_letter_code
_entity_poly.pdbx_strand_id
1 'polypeptide(L)'
;MDREASTVPTSIAPPTLPAETCPRAELGLKASRDAVGEVSFRDSVASMTSLLRFLRWFARAADAVVDAAGRVGAWLVLFVVAALFGQLPLREWVGAGHLLVNDFGQIAHATVFMLGVAYALRWDGHVRLDVFYHRMSRRARLLVDLAGTIFFIVPWIGIVLLYSWATTVRSVAVFEKFPDTWSPGYWLFKVLLLVFGVLVSLQALGHIARDLASLTDDSPETDAPDLPVATGP
;
A
#
# COMPACT_ATOMS: atom_id res chain seq x y z
N MET A 1 3.75 -70.74 -88.76
CA MET A 1 3.01 -71.00 -87.51
C MET A 1 3.99 -70.81 -86.37
N ASP A 2 3.81 -69.68 -85.67
CA ASP A 2 4.01 -69.39 -84.22
C ASP A 2 5.34 -69.79 -83.55
N ARG A 3 6.17 -68.85 -83.06
CA ARG A 3 6.12 -68.01 -81.82
C ARG A 3 7.32 -68.44 -80.96
N GLU A 4 8.34 -67.59 -80.81
CA GLU A 4 8.56 -66.59 -79.76
C GLU A 4 8.96 -67.10 -78.36
N ALA A 5 10.08 -66.53 -77.91
CA ALA A 5 10.42 -66.06 -76.57
C ALA A 5 10.80 -67.06 -75.45
N SER A 6 12.05 -66.94 -75.01
CA SER A 6 12.42 -67.00 -73.59
C SER A 6 13.81 -66.41 -73.40
N THR A 7 13.92 -65.29 -72.70
CA THR A 7 15.05 -65.01 -71.79
C THR A 7 14.62 -64.05 -70.69
N VAL A 8 14.96 -64.45 -69.46
CA VAL A 8 14.78 -63.77 -68.17
C VAL A 8 15.89 -62.72 -67.99
N PRO A 9 15.66 -61.64 -67.22
CA PRO A 9 16.44 -61.51 -65.99
C PRO A 9 15.69 -60.95 -64.76
N THR A 10 16.14 -61.46 -63.63
CA THR A 10 16.00 -61.10 -62.21
C THR A 10 16.00 -59.59 -61.89
N SER A 11 15.08 -59.15 -61.01
CA SER A 11 15.21 -57.92 -60.23
C SER A 11 14.72 -58.16 -58.79
N ILE A 12 15.60 -57.89 -57.84
CA ILE A 12 15.44 -58.08 -56.40
C ILE A 12 14.79 -56.82 -55.83
N ALA A 13 13.65 -56.94 -55.14
CA ALA A 13 13.06 -55.89 -54.32
C ALA A 13 13.11 -56.30 -52.83
N PRO A 14 13.59 -55.43 -51.92
CA PRO A 14 13.61 -55.75 -50.49
C PRO A 14 12.22 -55.56 -49.86
N PRO A 15 11.91 -56.25 -48.75
CA PRO A 15 10.64 -56.12 -48.05
C PRO A 15 10.53 -54.74 -47.36
N THR A 16 9.44 -54.03 -47.60
CA THR A 16 9.09 -52.79 -46.89
C THR A 16 8.73 -53.11 -45.45
N LEU A 17 9.65 -52.86 -44.52
CA LEU A 17 9.36 -52.83 -43.09
C LEU A 17 8.39 -51.66 -42.80
N PRO A 18 7.30 -51.86 -42.05
CA PRO A 18 6.51 -50.74 -41.56
C PRO A 18 7.40 -49.92 -40.64
N ALA A 19 7.38 -48.60 -40.82
CA ALA A 19 8.05 -47.66 -39.92
C ALA A 19 7.47 -47.82 -38.52
N GLU A 20 8.10 -48.62 -37.67
CA GLU A 20 7.85 -48.62 -36.23
C GLU A 20 8.31 -47.25 -35.71
N THR A 21 7.37 -46.32 -35.61
CA THR A 21 7.53 -45.09 -34.84
C THR A 21 7.79 -45.50 -33.39
N CYS A 22 9.04 -45.43 -32.96
CA CYS A 22 9.49 -45.80 -31.62
C CYS A 22 8.66 -45.05 -30.55
N PRO A 23 7.70 -45.70 -29.85
CA PRO A 23 6.78 -45.02 -28.93
C PRO A 23 7.49 -44.44 -27.70
N ARG A 24 8.69 -44.96 -27.42
CA ARG A 24 9.52 -44.61 -26.27
C ARG A 24 10.09 -43.20 -26.34
N ALA A 25 10.36 -42.69 -27.55
CA ALA A 25 10.87 -41.34 -27.75
C ALA A 25 9.79 -40.27 -27.50
N GLU A 26 8.56 -40.52 -27.96
CA GLU A 26 7.43 -39.62 -27.71
C GLU A 26 6.99 -39.60 -26.25
N LEU A 27 7.02 -40.74 -25.57
CA LEU A 27 6.75 -40.84 -24.13
C LEU A 27 7.74 -40.03 -23.29
N GLY A 28 9.03 -40.03 -23.63
CA GLY A 28 10.05 -39.23 -22.94
C GLY A 28 9.92 -37.73 -23.18
N LEU A 29 9.57 -37.31 -24.40
CA LEU A 29 9.34 -35.90 -24.73
C LEU A 29 8.09 -35.35 -24.03
N LYS A 30 7.03 -36.15 -23.94
CA LYS A 30 5.77 -35.78 -23.26
C LYS A 30 5.98 -35.65 -21.75
N ALA A 31 6.64 -36.62 -21.12
CA ALA A 31 6.98 -36.56 -19.69
C ALA A 31 7.88 -35.36 -19.33
N SER A 32 8.83 -35.00 -20.21
CA SER A 32 9.65 -33.80 -20.05
C SER A 32 8.82 -32.52 -20.16
N ARG A 33 7.90 -32.44 -21.13
CA ARG A 33 6.98 -31.31 -21.30
C ARG A 33 6.03 -31.13 -20.10
N ASP A 34 5.51 -32.23 -19.58
CA ASP A 34 4.59 -32.24 -18.44
C ASP A 34 5.32 -31.82 -17.15
N ALA A 35 6.54 -32.30 -16.93
CA ALA A 35 7.38 -31.90 -15.80
C ALA A 35 7.78 -30.41 -15.86
N VAL A 36 8.12 -29.89 -17.04
CA VAL A 36 8.42 -28.46 -17.22
C VAL A 36 7.16 -27.60 -16.99
N GLY A 37 5.98 -28.09 -17.42
CA GLY A 37 4.69 -27.44 -17.14
C GLY A 37 4.36 -27.37 -15.65
N GLU A 38 4.56 -28.48 -14.92
CA GLU A 38 4.36 -28.53 -13.47
C GLU A 38 5.34 -27.64 -12.69
N VAL A 39 6.61 -27.58 -13.12
CA VAL A 39 7.63 -26.71 -12.50
C VAL A 39 7.29 -25.24 -12.72
N SER A 40 6.96 -24.82 -13.95
CA SER A 40 6.58 -23.44 -14.28
C SER A 40 5.31 -22.99 -13.53
N PHE A 41 4.34 -23.90 -13.37
CA PHE A 41 3.13 -23.64 -12.61
C PHE A 41 3.42 -23.52 -11.10
N ARG A 42 4.22 -24.42 -10.52
CA ARG A 42 4.63 -24.34 -9.10
C ARG A 42 5.44 -23.08 -8.80
N ASP A 43 6.34 -22.68 -9.69
CA ASP A 43 7.15 -21.47 -9.53
C ASP A 43 6.29 -20.21 -9.58
N SER A 44 5.28 -20.16 -10.48
CA SER A 44 4.30 -19.06 -10.52
C SER A 44 3.46 -19.00 -9.25
N VAL A 45 2.96 -20.14 -8.76
CA VAL A 45 2.15 -20.18 -7.52
C VAL A 45 3.00 -19.82 -6.30
N ALA A 46 4.25 -20.29 -6.22
CA ALA A 46 5.17 -19.94 -5.14
C ALA A 46 5.56 -18.45 -5.14
N SER A 47 5.78 -17.87 -6.33
CA SER A 47 6.02 -16.44 -6.52
C SER A 47 4.81 -15.61 -6.11
N MET A 48 3.61 -15.99 -6.58
CA MET A 48 2.34 -15.34 -6.22
C MET A 48 2.10 -15.37 -4.70
N THR A 49 2.27 -16.53 -4.07
CA THR A 49 2.08 -16.68 -2.62
C THR A 49 3.10 -15.84 -1.83
N SER A 50 4.34 -15.76 -2.31
CA SER A 50 5.38 -14.95 -1.67
C SER A 50 5.12 -13.45 -1.79
N LEU A 51 4.65 -12.99 -2.96
CA LEU A 51 4.25 -11.61 -3.19
C LEU A 51 3.07 -11.21 -2.29
N LEU A 52 2.03 -12.03 -2.20
CA LEU A 52 0.87 -11.74 -1.34
C LEU A 52 1.25 -11.65 0.13
N ARG A 53 2.12 -12.54 0.61
CA ARG A 53 2.66 -12.47 1.98
C ARG A 53 3.42 -11.17 2.22
N PHE A 54 4.25 -10.76 1.26
CA PHE A 54 5.00 -9.51 1.35
C PHE A 54 4.09 -8.29 1.39
N LEU A 55 3.09 -8.21 0.50
CA LEU A 55 2.12 -7.10 0.47
C LEU A 55 1.32 -7.00 1.78
N ARG A 56 0.81 -8.13 2.28
CA ARG A 56 0.09 -8.19 3.57
C ARG A 56 0.99 -7.80 4.74
N TRP A 57 2.23 -8.25 4.75
CA TRP A 57 3.21 -7.87 5.78
C TRP A 57 3.50 -6.37 5.74
N PHE A 58 3.75 -5.81 4.54
CA PHE A 58 4.02 -4.39 4.36
C PHE A 58 2.84 -3.53 4.83
N ALA A 59 1.60 -3.89 4.44
CA ALA A 59 0.40 -3.18 4.88
C ALA A 59 0.27 -3.17 6.42
N ARG A 60 0.48 -4.33 7.07
CA ARG A 60 0.44 -4.42 8.55
C ARG A 60 1.56 -3.62 9.21
N ALA A 61 2.75 -3.58 8.61
CA ALA A 61 3.86 -2.80 9.12
C ALA A 61 3.58 -1.29 9.03
N ALA A 62 3.08 -0.82 7.88
CA ALA A 62 2.65 0.55 7.68
C ALA A 62 1.58 0.96 8.70
N ASP A 63 0.55 0.12 8.85
CA ASP A 63 -0.50 0.32 9.85
C ASP A 63 0.07 0.46 11.26
N ALA A 64 0.98 -0.44 11.66
CA ALA A 64 1.53 -0.46 13.00
C ALA A 64 2.36 0.81 13.30
N VAL A 65 3.12 1.30 12.32
CA VAL A 65 3.89 2.54 12.45
C VAL A 65 2.96 3.73 12.64
N VAL A 66 1.95 3.86 11.79
CA VAL A 66 0.98 4.97 11.85
C VAL A 66 0.17 4.91 13.15
N ASP A 67 -0.21 3.70 13.58
CA ASP A 67 -0.92 3.49 14.84
C ASP A 67 -0.09 3.87 16.07
N ALA A 68 1.17 3.46 16.10
CA ALA A 68 2.07 3.80 17.18
C ALA A 68 2.27 5.32 17.24
N ALA A 69 2.53 5.95 16.09
CA ALA A 69 2.69 7.39 15.98
C ALA A 69 1.42 8.14 16.44
N GLY A 70 0.23 7.70 16.02
CA GLY A 70 -1.04 8.29 16.43
C GLY A 70 -1.32 8.12 17.94
N ARG A 71 -1.10 6.93 18.50
CA ARG A 71 -1.32 6.67 19.94
C ARG A 71 -0.37 7.45 20.84
N VAL A 72 0.92 7.53 20.47
CA VAL A 72 1.90 8.36 21.18
C VAL A 72 1.55 9.84 21.02
N GLY A 73 1.20 10.25 19.79
CA GLY A 73 0.77 11.59 19.45
C GLY A 73 -0.46 12.07 20.21
N ALA A 74 -1.40 11.17 20.53
CA ALA A 74 -2.64 11.51 21.24
C ALA A 74 -2.39 12.14 22.61
N TRP A 75 -1.29 11.80 23.29
CA TRP A 75 -0.93 12.41 24.57
C TRP A 75 -0.59 13.91 24.46
N LEU A 76 -0.13 14.37 23.29
CA LEU A 76 0.10 15.80 23.04
C LEU A 76 -1.20 16.61 23.07
N VAL A 77 -2.37 16.00 22.90
CA VAL A 77 -3.67 16.69 23.04
C VAL A 77 -3.80 17.30 24.43
N LEU A 78 -3.39 16.58 25.48
CA LEU A 78 -3.43 17.10 26.85
C LEU A 78 -2.53 18.32 27.01
N PHE A 79 -1.35 18.29 26.37
CA PHE A 79 -0.45 19.43 26.36
C PHE A 79 -1.04 20.62 25.60
N VAL A 80 -1.66 20.41 24.44
CA VAL A 80 -2.33 21.48 23.66
C VAL A 80 -3.44 22.13 24.49
N VAL A 81 -4.28 21.32 25.12
CA VAL A 81 -5.34 21.80 26.01
C VAL A 81 -4.75 22.63 27.15
N ALA A 82 -3.73 22.11 27.84
CA ALA A 82 -3.07 22.85 28.92
C ALA A 82 -2.43 24.16 28.43
N ALA A 83 -1.81 24.17 27.25
CA ALA A 83 -1.22 25.37 26.67
C ALA A 83 -2.29 26.43 26.35
N LEU A 84 -3.43 26.04 25.78
CA LEU A 84 -4.55 26.93 25.48
C LEU A 84 -5.16 27.53 26.75
N PHE A 85 -5.49 26.69 27.74
CA PHE A 85 -6.03 27.16 29.02
C PHE A 85 -5.00 27.97 29.82
N GLY A 86 -3.72 27.67 29.68
CA GLY A 86 -2.62 28.37 30.34
C GLY A 86 -2.39 29.79 29.82
N GLN A 87 -2.84 30.14 28.61
CA GLN A 87 -2.56 31.46 28.04
C GLN A 87 -3.12 32.60 28.89
N LEU A 88 -4.38 32.50 29.32
CA LEU A 88 -5.04 33.53 30.12
C LEU A 88 -4.34 33.77 31.47
N PRO A 89 -4.11 32.76 32.34
CA PRO A 89 -3.43 32.99 33.61
C PRO A 89 -1.98 33.47 33.44
N LEU A 90 -1.23 32.97 32.44
CA LEU A 90 0.12 33.49 32.18
C LEU A 90 0.09 34.96 31.73
N ARG A 91 -0.92 35.36 30.96
CA ARG A 91 -1.03 36.74 30.48
C ARG A 91 -1.51 37.69 31.59
N GLU A 92 -2.55 37.32 32.32
CA GLU A 92 -3.23 38.23 33.26
C GLU A 92 -2.61 38.21 34.67
N TRP A 93 -2.10 37.07 35.13
CA TRP A 93 -1.59 36.95 36.51
C TRP A 93 -0.06 36.98 36.57
N VAL A 94 0.61 36.32 35.63
CA VAL A 94 2.09 36.26 35.59
C VAL A 94 2.67 37.39 34.75
N GLY A 95 1.96 37.85 33.71
CA GLY A 95 2.42 38.89 32.80
C GLY A 95 3.55 38.48 31.84
N ALA A 96 3.94 37.20 31.81
CA ALA A 96 5.07 36.70 31.03
C ALA A 96 4.85 35.26 30.55
N GLY A 97 5.63 34.80 29.57
CA GLY A 97 5.64 33.41 29.09
C GLY A 97 4.46 32.98 28.20
N HIS A 98 3.36 33.74 28.17
CA HIS A 98 2.19 33.43 27.34
C HIS A 98 2.51 33.33 25.83
N LEU A 99 3.45 34.14 25.32
CA LEU A 99 3.94 34.08 23.95
C LEU A 99 4.66 32.75 23.64
N LEU A 100 5.56 32.31 24.52
CA LEU A 100 6.27 31.04 24.35
C LEU A 100 5.32 29.85 24.42
N VAL A 101 4.38 29.86 25.38
CA VAL A 101 3.35 28.82 25.50
C VAL A 101 2.46 28.77 24.25
N ASN A 102 2.13 29.93 23.66
CA ASN A 102 1.44 29.98 22.38
C ASN A 102 2.24 29.32 21.26
N ASP A 103 3.51 29.71 21.08
CA ASP A 103 4.36 29.24 20.00
C ASP A 103 4.58 27.71 20.07
N PHE A 104 4.92 27.18 21.25
CA PHE A 104 5.05 25.73 21.45
C PHE A 104 3.70 25.00 21.39
N GLY A 105 2.62 25.64 21.84
CA GLY A 105 1.26 25.12 21.72
C GLY A 105 0.84 24.93 20.26
N GLN A 106 1.19 25.88 19.39
CA GLN A 106 0.95 25.75 17.95
C GLN A 106 1.74 24.58 17.34
N ILE A 107 3.02 24.39 17.72
CA ILE A 107 3.83 23.26 17.24
C ILE A 107 3.21 21.93 17.67
N ALA A 108 2.82 21.82 18.94
CA ALA A 108 2.17 20.62 19.46
C ALA A 108 0.83 20.36 18.76
N HIS A 109 0.03 21.40 18.51
CA HIS A 109 -1.24 21.29 17.80
C HIS A 109 -1.04 20.81 16.36
N ALA A 110 -0.08 21.40 15.63
CA ALA A 110 0.26 20.93 14.28
C ALA A 110 0.74 19.47 14.27
N THR A 111 1.54 19.08 15.26
CA THR A 111 1.99 17.69 15.43
C THR A 111 0.80 16.75 15.58
N VAL A 112 -0.12 17.06 16.51
CA VAL A 112 -1.34 16.28 16.74
C VAL A 112 -2.19 16.19 15.47
N PHE A 113 -2.38 17.31 14.77
CA PHE A 113 -3.19 17.34 13.55
C PHE A 113 -2.58 16.46 12.45
N MET A 114 -1.27 16.60 12.21
CA MET A 114 -0.56 15.84 11.19
C MET A 114 -0.55 14.34 11.47
N LEU A 115 -0.26 13.94 12.71
CA LEU A 115 -0.35 12.53 13.13
C LEU A 115 -1.79 12.03 13.07
N GLY A 116 -2.74 12.86 13.49
CA GLY A 116 -4.17 12.56 13.50
C GLY A 116 -4.74 12.30 12.11
N VAL A 117 -4.32 13.06 11.09
CA VAL A 117 -4.76 12.83 9.71
C VAL A 117 -4.21 11.51 9.16
N ALA A 118 -2.93 11.20 9.37
CA ALA A 118 -2.37 9.91 8.96
C ALA A 118 -3.05 8.74 9.70
N TYR A 119 -3.32 8.91 10.98
CA TYR A 119 -4.07 7.94 11.80
C TYR A 119 -5.51 7.78 11.32
N ALA A 120 -6.22 8.87 11.01
CA ALA A 120 -7.58 8.82 10.48
C ALA A 120 -7.64 8.16 9.10
N LEU A 121 -6.62 8.37 8.25
CA LEU A 121 -6.47 7.67 6.97
C LEU A 121 -6.39 6.16 7.19
N ARG A 122 -5.64 5.68 8.19
CA ARG A 122 -5.54 4.26 8.53
C ARG A 122 -6.88 3.63 8.90
N TRP A 123 -7.70 4.34 9.67
CA TRP A 123 -9.01 3.83 10.12
C TRP A 123 -10.13 4.04 9.09
N ASP A 124 -9.79 4.27 7.82
CA ASP A 124 -10.74 4.51 6.74
C ASP A 124 -11.72 5.66 7.04
N GLY A 125 -11.29 6.67 7.80
CA GLY A 125 -12.08 7.87 8.13
C GLY A 125 -12.23 8.86 6.97
N HIS A 126 -11.78 8.48 5.76
CA HIS A 126 -12.20 9.19 4.56
C HIS A 126 -13.67 8.88 4.40
N VAL A 127 -14.49 9.89 4.12
CA VAL A 127 -15.92 9.75 3.83
C VAL A 127 -16.04 8.89 2.57
N ARG A 128 -15.90 7.57 2.75
CA ARG A 128 -16.41 6.55 1.86
C ARG A 128 -17.84 6.94 1.71
N LEU A 129 -18.31 7.05 0.48
CA LEU A 129 -19.69 7.37 0.24
C LEU A 129 -20.53 6.20 0.78
N ASP A 130 -20.79 6.18 2.08
CA ASP A 130 -21.36 5.04 2.80
C ASP A 130 -22.74 4.67 2.23
N VAL A 131 -23.40 5.63 1.59
CA VAL A 131 -24.62 5.45 0.79
C VAL A 131 -24.40 4.60 -0.48
N PHE A 132 -23.28 4.77 -1.19
CA PHE A 132 -22.98 4.03 -2.41
C PHE A 132 -22.37 2.65 -2.14
N TYR A 133 -21.60 2.48 -1.05
CA TYR A 133 -20.94 1.21 -0.73
C TYR A 133 -21.92 0.09 -0.34
N HIS A 134 -23.07 0.41 0.26
CA HIS A 134 -24.04 -0.60 0.68
C HIS A 134 -24.64 -1.44 -0.46
N ARG A 135 -24.55 -0.95 -1.71
CA ARG A 135 -25.06 -1.62 -2.92
C ARG A 135 -23.95 -2.21 -3.80
N MET A 136 -22.67 -2.02 -3.45
CA MET A 136 -21.54 -2.44 -4.27
C MET A 136 -21.05 -3.84 -3.90
N SER A 137 -20.59 -4.59 -4.90
CA SER A 137 -19.90 -5.85 -4.66
C SER A 137 -18.53 -5.63 -4.02
N ARG A 138 -17.99 -6.63 -3.30
CA ARG A 138 -16.67 -6.57 -2.64
C ARG A 138 -15.56 -6.11 -3.60
N ARG A 139 -15.53 -6.64 -4.84
CA ARG A 139 -14.55 -6.26 -5.86
C ARG A 139 -14.71 -4.81 -6.32
N ALA A 140 -15.95 -4.33 -6.50
CA ALA A 140 -16.20 -2.94 -6.87
C ALA A 140 -15.74 -1.99 -5.75
N ARG A 141 -15.99 -2.33 -4.49
CA ARG A 141 -15.52 -1.56 -3.32
C ARG A 141 -14.00 -1.38 -3.32
N LEU A 142 -13.26 -2.48 -3.45
CA LEU A 142 -11.79 -2.47 -3.50
C LEU A 142 -11.24 -1.65 -4.69
N LEU A 143 -11.87 -1.72 -5.85
CA LEU A 143 -11.46 -0.93 -7.02
C LEU A 143 -11.68 0.57 -6.80
N VAL A 144 -12.78 0.96 -6.15
CA VAL A 144 -13.06 2.37 -5.84
C VAL A 144 -12.10 2.88 -4.77
N ASP A 145 -11.80 2.11 -3.73
CA ASP A 145 -10.83 2.49 -2.69
C ASP A 145 -9.41 2.65 -3.29
N LEU A 146 -9.00 1.71 -4.14
CA LEU A 146 -7.73 1.75 -4.86
C LEU A 146 -7.63 2.98 -5.78
N ALA A 147 -8.66 3.23 -6.59
CA ALA A 147 -8.72 4.40 -7.46
C ALA A 147 -8.73 5.70 -6.63
N GLY A 148 -9.49 5.73 -5.54
CA GLY A 148 -9.54 6.84 -4.60
C GLY A 148 -8.15 7.20 -4.07
N THR A 149 -7.41 6.19 -3.63
CA THR A 149 -6.07 6.37 -3.08
C THR A 149 -5.08 6.85 -4.16
N ILE A 150 -5.11 6.25 -5.34
CA ILE A 150 -4.17 6.55 -6.43
C ILE A 150 -4.45 7.91 -7.09
N PHE A 151 -5.72 8.29 -7.29
CA PHE A 151 -6.06 9.51 -8.03
C PHE A 151 -6.26 10.74 -7.14
N PHE A 152 -6.54 10.56 -5.84
CA PHE A 152 -6.74 11.69 -4.93
C PHE A 152 -5.62 11.80 -3.90
N ILE A 153 -5.33 10.74 -3.14
CA ILE A 153 -4.37 10.81 -2.02
C ILE A 153 -2.93 10.93 -2.52
N VAL A 154 -2.51 10.05 -3.44
CA VAL A 154 -1.13 10.03 -3.95
C VAL A 154 -0.73 11.34 -4.65
N PRO A 155 -1.55 11.95 -5.54
CA PRO A 155 -1.17 13.19 -6.20
C PRO A 155 -1.17 14.36 -5.21
N TRP A 156 -2.14 14.40 -4.29
CA TRP A 156 -2.22 15.42 -3.26
C TRP A 156 -0.99 15.40 -2.35
N ILE A 157 -0.60 14.22 -1.85
CA ILE A 157 0.59 14.11 -0.99
C ILE A 157 1.88 14.37 -1.74
N GLY A 158 1.94 14.01 -3.03
CA GLY A 158 3.04 14.36 -3.93
C GLY A 158 3.24 15.87 -4.06
N ILE A 159 2.15 16.63 -4.25
CA ILE A 159 2.19 18.10 -4.28
C ILE A 159 2.66 18.65 -2.94
N VAL A 160 2.11 18.18 -1.82
CA VAL A 160 2.51 18.63 -0.47
C VAL A 160 4.01 18.44 -0.27
N LEU A 161 4.56 17.26 -0.58
CA LEU A 161 5.98 16.97 -0.43
C LEU A 161 6.86 17.81 -1.37
N LEU A 162 6.45 17.96 -2.64
CA LEU A 162 7.20 18.76 -3.63
C LEU A 162 7.37 20.21 -3.18
N TYR A 163 6.28 20.86 -2.76
CA TYR A 163 6.31 22.28 -2.37
C TYR A 163 6.89 22.49 -0.97
N SER A 164 6.73 21.54 -0.06
CA SER A 164 7.25 21.65 1.31
C SER A 164 8.76 21.36 1.39
N TRP A 165 9.34 20.58 0.47
CA TRP A 165 10.75 20.19 0.55
C TRP A 165 11.72 21.37 0.60
N ALA A 166 11.74 22.21 -0.43
CA ALA A 166 12.70 23.31 -0.54
C ALA A 166 12.53 24.34 0.60
N THR A 167 11.29 24.66 0.98
CA THR A 167 11.01 25.59 2.08
C THR A 167 11.45 25.02 3.44
N THR A 168 11.30 23.70 3.65
CA THR A 168 11.74 23.04 4.89
C THR A 168 13.25 23.04 4.99
N VAL A 169 13.96 22.61 3.94
CA VAL A 169 15.43 22.58 3.94
C VAL A 169 16.02 23.96 4.24
N ARG A 170 15.51 25.01 3.58
CA ARG A 170 15.95 26.38 3.81
C ARG A 170 15.66 26.84 5.24
N SER A 171 14.49 26.52 5.77
CA SER A 171 14.06 26.87 7.13
C SER A 171 14.93 26.23 8.20
N VAL A 172 15.24 24.94 8.03
CA VAL A 172 16.10 24.19 8.94
C VAL A 172 17.53 24.73 8.91
N ALA A 173 18.05 25.07 7.73
CA ALA A 173 19.41 25.60 7.58
C ALA A 173 19.64 26.90 8.35
N VAL A 174 18.60 27.71 8.55
CA VAL A 174 18.67 28.98 9.29
C VAL A 174 18.07 28.90 10.69
N PHE A 175 17.61 27.72 11.13
CA PHE A 175 16.82 27.52 12.34
C PHE A 175 15.73 28.59 12.48
N GLU A 176 14.86 28.67 11.48
CA GLU A 176 13.82 29.70 11.37
C GLU A 176 13.03 29.86 12.67
N LYS A 177 12.85 31.13 13.05
CA LYS A 177 12.19 31.54 14.28
C LYS A 177 10.82 32.10 13.98
N PHE A 178 9.97 32.15 15.01
CA PHE A 178 8.64 32.74 14.85
C PHE A 178 8.76 34.22 14.46
N PRO A 179 8.04 34.69 13.43
CA PRO A 179 8.17 36.06 12.93
C PRO A 179 7.84 37.12 14.00
N ASP A 180 6.81 36.86 14.80
CA ASP A 180 6.27 37.84 15.74
C ASP A 180 7.00 37.82 17.09
N THR A 181 7.41 36.64 17.56
CA THR A 181 8.00 36.45 18.90
C THR A 181 9.53 36.33 18.87
N TRP A 182 10.14 36.07 17.72
CA TRP A 182 11.57 35.71 17.58
C TRP A 182 11.99 34.45 18.37
N SER A 183 11.02 33.65 18.81
CA SER A 183 11.25 32.40 19.54
C SER A 183 11.76 31.29 18.59
N PRO A 184 12.63 30.39 19.07
CA PRO A 184 13.12 29.30 18.24
C PRO A 184 12.03 28.25 17.96
N GLY A 185 12.08 27.63 16.80
CA GLY A 185 11.32 26.40 16.52
C GLY A 185 10.30 26.48 15.40
N TYR A 186 10.16 27.61 14.69
CA TYR A 186 9.24 27.69 13.55
C TYR A 186 9.59 26.68 12.44
N TRP A 187 10.87 26.35 12.27
CA TRP A 187 11.32 25.29 11.36
C TRP A 187 10.73 23.91 11.68
N LEU A 188 10.30 23.63 12.92
CA LEU A 188 9.64 22.36 13.27
C LEU A 188 8.34 22.18 12.49
N PHE A 189 7.54 23.23 12.25
CA PHE A 189 6.29 23.08 11.48
C PHE A 189 6.55 22.51 10.08
N LYS A 190 7.60 22.99 9.43
CA LYS A 190 7.95 22.58 8.08
C LYS A 190 8.51 21.15 8.07
N VAL A 191 9.30 20.79 9.08
CA VAL A 191 9.74 19.39 9.26
C VAL A 191 8.54 18.48 9.54
N LEU A 192 7.63 18.88 10.42
CA LEU A 192 6.41 18.14 10.72
C LEU A 192 5.55 17.96 9.46
N LEU A 193 5.50 18.95 8.57
CA LEU A 193 4.81 18.84 7.28
C LEU A 193 5.45 17.79 6.36
N LEU A 194 6.77 17.61 6.38
CA LEU A 194 7.43 16.50 5.67
C LEU A 194 7.13 15.15 6.33
N VAL A 195 7.18 15.08 7.66
CA VAL A 195 6.84 13.86 8.41
C VAL A 195 5.39 13.44 8.13
N PHE A 196 4.47 14.40 8.12
CA PHE A 196 3.09 14.24 7.69
C PHE A 196 3.01 13.63 6.29
N GLY A 197 3.73 14.22 5.33
CA GLY A 197 3.79 13.75 3.96
C GLY A 197 4.25 12.29 3.85
N VAL A 198 5.29 11.93 4.60
CA VAL A 198 5.85 10.57 4.63
C VAL A 198 4.87 9.59 5.29
N LEU A 199 4.25 9.94 6.41
CA LEU A 199 3.30 9.06 7.12
C LEU A 199 2.04 8.80 6.29
N VAL A 200 1.48 9.83 5.66
CA VAL A 200 0.33 9.68 4.76
C VAL A 200 0.70 8.84 3.54
N SER A 201 1.88 9.06 2.96
CA SER A 201 2.36 8.25 1.83
C SER A 201 2.53 6.77 2.24
N LEU A 202 3.10 6.52 3.42
CA LEU A 202 3.24 5.17 3.97
C LEU A 202 1.88 4.49 4.14
N GLN A 203 0.90 5.18 4.71
CA GLN A 203 -0.44 4.64 4.88
C GLN A 203 -1.15 4.40 3.54
N ALA A 204 -1.05 5.34 2.60
CA ALA A 204 -1.61 5.20 1.26
C ALA A 204 -1.04 3.99 0.51
N LEU A 205 0.28 3.77 0.59
CA LEU A 205 0.92 2.57 0.05
C LEU A 205 0.44 1.30 0.75
N GLY A 206 0.22 1.35 2.07
CA GLY A 206 -0.37 0.24 2.83
C GLY A 206 -1.77 -0.13 2.36
N HIS A 207 -2.62 0.86 2.06
CA HIS A 207 -3.95 0.65 1.51
C HIS A 207 -3.89 0.01 0.12
N ILE A 208 -3.08 0.56 -0.77
CA ILE A 208 -2.85 0.01 -2.12
C ILE A 208 -2.38 -1.45 -2.03
N ALA A 209 -1.41 -1.74 -1.16
CA ALA A 209 -0.89 -3.10 -0.98
C ALA A 209 -1.97 -4.08 -0.49
N ARG A 210 -2.83 -3.66 0.44
CA ARG A 210 -3.94 -4.47 0.97
C ARG A 210 -5.01 -4.71 -0.09
N ASP A 211 -5.38 -3.68 -0.85
CA ASP A 211 -6.39 -3.78 -1.90
C ASP A 211 -5.92 -4.68 -3.04
N LEU A 212 -4.65 -4.55 -3.48
CA LEU A 212 -4.06 -5.44 -4.48
C LEU A 212 -4.01 -6.89 -4.00
N ALA A 213 -3.61 -7.13 -2.75
CA ALA A 213 -3.60 -8.47 -2.19
C ALA A 213 -5.01 -9.07 -2.15
N SER A 214 -6.02 -8.27 -1.77
CA SER A 214 -7.42 -8.70 -1.65
C SER A 214 -8.12 -8.91 -2.99
N LEU A 215 -7.68 -8.23 -4.05
CA LEU A 215 -8.17 -8.43 -5.42
C LEU A 215 -7.57 -9.67 -6.08
N THR A 216 -6.36 -10.06 -5.66
CA THR A 216 -5.64 -11.23 -6.19
C THR A 216 -6.02 -12.51 -5.46
N ASP A 217 -6.30 -12.42 -4.17
CA ASP A 217 -6.76 -13.53 -3.35
C ASP A 217 -8.30 -13.59 -3.43
N ASP A 218 -8.83 -14.46 -4.30
CA ASP A 218 -10.27 -14.68 -4.48
C ASP A 218 -10.98 -15.25 -3.23
N SER A 219 -10.20 -15.52 -2.18
CA SER A 219 -10.67 -15.93 -0.88
C SER A 219 -11.49 -14.79 -0.24
N PRO A 220 -12.75 -15.04 0.16
CA PRO A 220 -13.53 -14.10 0.97
C PRO A 220 -12.92 -14.10 2.39
N GLU A 221 -11.86 -13.33 2.60
CA GLU A 221 -11.31 -13.10 3.93
C GLU A 221 -12.38 -12.36 4.74
N THR A 222 -12.96 -13.09 5.70
CA THR A 222 -13.89 -12.64 6.74
C THR A 222 -13.18 -11.67 7.69
N ASP A 223 -12.78 -10.51 7.19
CA ASP A 223 -12.48 -9.34 8.00
C ASP A 223 -13.65 -8.36 7.84
N ALA A 224 -14.81 -8.78 8.33
CA ALA A 224 -15.80 -7.80 8.75
C ALA A 224 -15.20 -7.18 10.03
N PRO A 225 -15.02 -5.85 10.11
CA PRO A 225 -14.91 -5.22 11.40
C PRO A 225 -16.17 -5.65 12.17
N ASP A 226 -16.00 -6.24 13.35
CA ASP A 226 -17.07 -6.43 14.32
C ASP A 226 -17.66 -5.05 14.65
N LEU A 227 -18.53 -4.54 13.77
CA LEU A 227 -19.52 -3.59 14.20
C LEU A 227 -20.44 -4.39 15.11
N PRO A 228 -20.58 -4.01 16.39
CA PRO A 228 -21.60 -4.62 17.22
C PRO A 228 -22.92 -4.43 16.47
N VAL A 229 -23.51 -5.54 16.04
CA VAL A 229 -24.88 -5.57 15.55
C VAL A 229 -25.67 -4.89 16.64
N ALA A 230 -26.18 -3.69 16.34
CA ALA A 230 -27.12 -3.01 17.20
C ALA A 230 -28.37 -3.89 17.24
N THR A 231 -28.39 -4.83 18.17
CA THR A 231 -29.61 -5.51 18.60
C THR A 231 -30.42 -4.43 19.32
N GLY A 232 -31.27 -3.75 18.55
CA GLY A 232 -32.30 -2.90 19.13
C GLY A 232 -33.31 -3.76 19.90
N PRO A 233 -33.92 -3.23 20.96
CA PRO A 233 -35.27 -3.63 21.35
C PRO A 233 -36.32 -3.07 20.38
#